data_AF-A0A2N3AT61-F1
#
_entry.id   AF-A0A2N3AT61-F1
#
_cell.length_a   1.000
_cell.length_b   1.000
_cell.length_c   1.000
_cell.angle_alpha   90.00
_cell.angle_beta   90.00
_cell.angle_gamma   90.00
#
_symmetry.space_group_name_H-M   'P 1'
#
loop_
_entity.id
_entity.type
_entity.pdbx_description
1 polymer ?
#
loop_
_entity_poly.entity_id
_entity_poly.type
_entity_poly.pdbx_seq_one_letter_code
_entity_poly.pdbx_strand_id
1 'polypeptide(L)' 'TDADIDLEAHDSPEFNAYRWVEIETLPDLIIPFKRDVYAALVAEFLPLI' A
#
# COMPACT_ATOMS: atom_id res chain seq x y z
N THR A 1 10.96 -10.63 -0.79
CA THR A 1 10.12 -11.83 -0.96
C THR A 1 9.04 -11.79 0.10
N ASP A 2 8.02 -12.64 0.02
CA ASP A 2 6.96 -12.70 1.04
C ASP A 2 7.51 -12.99 2.45
N ALA A 3 8.69 -13.61 2.55
CA ALA A 3 9.38 -13.85 3.82
C ALA A 3 9.89 -12.57 4.51
N ASP A 4 9.90 -11.42 3.83
CA ASP A 4 10.29 -10.13 4.42
C ASP A 4 9.10 -9.42 5.11
N ILE A 5 7.89 -9.97 5.01
CA ILE A 5 6.67 -9.37 5.60
C ILE A 5 6.25 -10.19 6.83
N ASP A 6 6.37 -9.58 8.00
CA ASP A 6 5.93 -10.14 9.29
C ASP A 6 4.81 -9.25 9.89
N LEU A 7 3.58 -9.77 9.89
CA LEU A 7 2.40 -9.07 10.44
C LEU A 7 2.37 -9.07 11.98
N GLU A 8 3.17 -9.93 12.63
CA GLU A 8 3.20 -10.09 14.08
C GLU A 8 4.47 -9.44 14.69
N ALA A 9 5.20 -8.65 13.91
CA ALA A 9 6.44 -7.99 14.33
C ALA A 9 6.25 -6.97 15.48
N HIS A 10 5.01 -6.62 15.82
CA HIS A 10 4.67 -5.63 16.84
C HIS A 10 3.56 -6.12 17.76
N ASP A 11 3.61 -5.73 19.05
CA ASP A 11 2.66 -6.16 20.09
C ASP A 11 1.19 -5.76 19.81
N SER A 12 0.96 -4.78 18.94
CA SER A 12 -0.37 -4.35 18.51
C SER A 12 -0.31 -3.97 17.04
N PRO A 13 -0.47 -4.95 16.13
CA PRO A 13 -0.29 -4.72 14.70
C PRO A 13 -1.41 -3.87 14.12
N GLU A 14 -1.05 -2.91 13.27
CA GLU A 14 -2.02 -2.06 12.57
C GLU A 14 -2.80 -2.81 11.49
N PHE A 15 -2.20 -3.87 10.94
CA PHE A 15 -2.74 -4.67 9.83
C PHE A 15 -2.77 -6.15 10.21
N ASN A 16 -3.83 -6.84 9.78
CA ASN A 16 -4.00 -8.27 10.01
C ASN A 16 -3.84 -9.13 8.73
N ALA A 17 -3.68 -8.49 7.58
CA ALA A 17 -3.54 -9.15 6.29
C ALA A 17 -2.86 -8.21 5.29
N TYR A 18 -2.19 -8.79 4.29
CA TYR A 18 -1.64 -8.06 3.16
C TYR A 18 -1.84 -8.84 1.87
N ARG A 19 -1.71 -8.13 0.74
CA ARG A 19 -1.58 -8.71 -0.60
C ARG A 19 -0.80 -7.75 -1.48
N TRP A 20 -0.06 -8.29 -2.43
CA TRP A 20 0.52 -7.49 -3.51
C TRP A 20 -0.56 -7.05 -4.49
N VAL A 21 -0.44 -5.83 -4.99
CA VAL A 21 -1.35 -5.24 -6.00
C VAL A 21 -0.56 -4.38 -6.96
N GLU A 22 -1.10 -4.16 -8.16
CA GLU A 22 -0.58 -3.17 -9.09
C GLU A 22 -0.68 -1.76 -8.50
N ILE A 23 0.38 -0.97 -8.61
CA ILE A 23 0.47 0.36 -7.97
C ILE A 23 -0.66 1.29 -8.42
N GLU A 24 -1.10 1.17 -9.67
CA GLU A 24 -2.16 1.96 -10.28
C GLU A 24 -3.52 1.75 -9.60
N THR A 25 -3.70 0.63 -8.89
CA THR A 25 -4.94 0.30 -8.18
C THR A 25 -5.01 0.88 -6.76
N LEU A 26 -3.91 1.42 -6.23
CA LEU A 26 -3.85 1.93 -4.85
C LEU A 26 -4.90 3.02 -4.54
N PRO A 27 -5.20 3.98 -5.43
CA PRO A 27 -6.21 5.00 -5.16
C PRO A 27 -7.63 4.45 -5.00
N ASP A 28 -7.92 3.26 -5.54
CA ASP A 28 -9.23 2.62 -5.43
C ASP A 28 -9.41 1.85 -4.11
N LEU A 29 -8.30 1.42 -3.50
CA LEU A 29 -8.29 0.62 -2.26
C LEU A 29 -8.27 1.48 -0.99
N ILE A 30 -7.86 2.74 -1.11
CA ILE A 30 -7.72 3.65 0.04
C ILE A 30 -9.05 4.34 0.41
N ILE A 31 -9.10 4.84 1.65
CA ILE A 31 -10.22 5.65 2.14
C ILE A 31 -10.42 6.96 1.34
N PRO A 32 -11.66 7.45 1.15
CA PRO A 32 -11.97 8.50 0.18
C PRO A 32 -11.16 9.78 0.30
N PHE A 33 -10.91 10.27 1.53
CA PHE A 33 -10.23 11.55 1.71
C PHE A 33 -8.73 11.51 1.39
N LYS A 34 -8.13 10.31 1.27
CA LYS A 34 -6.70 10.14 0.94
C LYS A 34 -6.46 9.83 -0.55
N ARG A 35 -7.51 9.71 -1.36
CA ARG A 35 -7.39 9.29 -2.76
C ARG A 35 -6.46 10.19 -3.57
N ASP A 36 -6.59 11.50 -3.43
CA ASP A 36 -5.77 12.47 -4.18
C ASP A 36 -4.28 12.36 -3.83
N VAL A 37 -3.98 12.13 -2.55
CA VAL A 37 -2.60 11.90 -2.09
C VAL A 37 -2.05 10.61 -2.70
N TYR A 38 -2.83 9.54 -2.70
CA TYR A 38 -2.41 8.26 -3.27
C TYR A 38 -2.25 8.35 -4.79
N ALA A 39 -3.14 9.06 -5.49
CA ALA A 39 -3.01 9.29 -6.92
C ALA A 39 -1.73 10.07 -7.28
N ALA A 40 -1.36 11.08 -6.48
CA ALA A 40 -0.10 11.80 -6.66
C ALA A 40 1.11 10.88 -6.45
N LEU A 41 1.09 10.02 -5.43
CA LEU A 41 2.17 9.04 -5.22
C LEU A 41 2.30 8.08 -6.39
N VAL A 42 1.20 7.53 -6.91
CA VAL A 42 1.24 6.67 -8.11
C VAL A 42 1.93 7.40 -9.26
N ALA A 43 1.53 8.64 -9.57
CA ALA A 43 2.10 9.39 -10.68
C ALA A 43 3.62 9.64 -10.54
N GLU A 44 4.10 9.88 -9.32
CA GLU A 44 5.53 10.12 -9.04
C GLU A 44 6.37 8.83 -9.09
N PHE A 45 5.84 7.71 -8.61
CA PHE A 45 6.59 6.45 -8.51
C PHE A 45 6.49 5.55 -9.74
N LEU A 46 5.42 5.66 -10.53
CA LEU A 46 5.20 4.81 -11.72
C LEU A 46 6.37 4.80 -12.72
N PRO A 47 7.08 5.92 -12.99
CA PRO A 47 8.23 5.92 -13.91
C PRO A 47 9.50 5.24 -13.36
N LEU A 48 9.53 4.87 -12.08
CA LEU A 48 10.73 4.37 -11.38
C LEU A 48 10.74 2.86 -11.15
N ILE A 49 9.65 2.17 -11.53
CA ILE A 49 9.42 0.75 -11.28
C ILE A 49 9.29 -0.04 -12.56
#